data_AF-A0A5M9ZU33-F1
#
_entry.id   AF-A0A5M9ZU33-F1
#
_cell.length_a   1.000
_cell.length_b   1.000
_cell.length_c   1.000
_cell.angle_alpha   90.00
_cell.angle_beta   90.00
_cell.angle_gamma   90.00
#
_symmetry.space_group_name_H-M   'P 1'
#
loop_
_entity.id
_entity.type
_entity.pdbx_description
1 polymer ?
#
loop_
_entity_poly.entity_id
_entity_poly.type
_entity_poly.pdbx_seq_one_letter_code
_entity_poly.pdbx_strand_id
1 'polypeptide(L)'
;MSTTHDVHRITRFSLCLAVVFILLAVGAFAVFRGAQDAHRDALANCQEAEQTMKSEILGRDNLVKDHPELEDLSTSQVQDPATVTDLQSLIKRFKQPSNDLSCASTATTASLNSTTQRMNSTAKQARQQAEDFRTAYERLLSSQSAKSYDNAKDALTAAKSHGEQVYDQYRDSAPAEYLEALRTALDSADDSDAAHIANSINAISTAINDVVYR
;
A
#
# COMPACT_ATOMS: atom_id res chain seq x y z
N MET A 1 -50.58 79.62 -15.80
CA MET A 1 -49.33 79.27 -15.08
C MET A 1 -49.49 77.88 -14.49
N SER A 2 -49.33 76.81 -15.29
CA SER A 2 -49.42 75.39 -14.83
C SER A 2 -48.90 74.42 -15.89
N THR A 3 -47.70 74.64 -16.42
CA THR A 3 -47.04 73.70 -17.36
C THR A 3 -45.61 73.33 -16.97
N THR A 4 -45.05 73.93 -15.92
CA THR A 4 -43.67 73.66 -15.45
C THR A 4 -43.59 72.56 -14.39
N HIS A 5 -44.70 72.17 -13.76
CA HIS A 5 -44.70 71.14 -12.70
C HIS A 5 -44.74 69.69 -13.22
N ASP A 6 -45.35 69.43 -14.38
CA ASP A 6 -45.43 68.06 -14.94
C ASP A 6 -44.14 67.61 -15.62
N VAL A 7 -43.45 68.51 -16.34
CA VAL A 7 -42.18 68.18 -17.02
C VAL A 7 -41.13 67.77 -16.00
N HIS A 8 -41.00 68.49 -14.88
CA HIS A 8 -40.04 68.14 -13.83
C HIS A 8 -40.35 66.80 -13.15
N ARG A 9 -41.63 66.42 -13.03
CA ARG A 9 -42.05 65.16 -12.40
C ARG A 9 -41.79 63.96 -13.31
N ILE A 10 -42.02 64.09 -14.61
CA ILE A 10 -41.75 63.06 -15.62
C ILE A 10 -40.24 62.86 -15.80
N THR A 11 -39.44 63.94 -15.87
CA THR A 11 -37.97 63.85 -16.00
C THR A 11 -37.33 63.22 -14.75
N ARG A 12 -37.84 63.51 -13.55
CA ARG A 12 -37.37 62.89 -12.30
C ARG A 12 -37.72 61.40 -12.22
N PHE A 13 -38.92 61.01 -12.64
CA PHE A 13 -39.31 59.59 -12.71
C PHE A 13 -38.45 58.80 -13.70
N SER A 14 -38.19 59.37 -14.87
CA SER A 14 -37.37 58.73 -15.91
C SER A 14 -35.90 58.57 -15.48
N LEU A 15 -35.36 59.55 -14.74
CA LEU A 15 -34.01 59.48 -14.18
C LEU A 15 -33.91 58.39 -13.10
N CYS A 16 -34.90 58.30 -12.20
CA CYS A 16 -34.93 57.26 -11.17
C CYS A 16 -35.02 55.85 -11.77
N LEU A 17 -35.83 55.66 -12.82
CA LEU A 17 -35.93 54.38 -13.53
C LEU A 17 -34.59 53.99 -14.18
N ALA A 18 -33.88 54.93 -14.81
CA ALA A 18 -32.58 54.67 -15.39
C ALA A 18 -31.53 54.24 -14.34
N VAL A 19 -31.53 54.89 -13.17
CA VAL A 19 -30.62 54.54 -12.06
C VAL A 19 -30.92 53.15 -11.50
N VAL A 20 -32.20 52.79 -11.35
CA VAL A 20 -32.61 51.44 -10.90
C VAL A 20 -32.19 50.36 -11.89
N PHE A 21 -32.37 50.60 -13.20
CA PHE A 21 -31.92 49.66 -14.23
C PHE A 21 -30.40 49.46 -14.23
N ILE A 22 -29.62 50.53 -14.03
CA ILE A 22 -28.16 50.46 -13.94
C ILE A 22 -27.74 49.66 -12.69
N LEU A 23 -28.37 49.88 -11.54
CA LEU A 23 -28.06 49.12 -10.31
C LEU A 23 -28.43 47.63 -10.45
N LEU A 24 -29.54 47.30 -11.10
CA LEU A 24 -29.90 45.91 -11.39
C LEU A 24 -28.94 45.26 -12.39
N ALA A 25 -28.50 46.00 -13.42
CA ALA A 25 -27.53 45.51 -14.39
C ALA A 25 -26.15 45.27 -13.76
N VAL A 26 -25.67 46.19 -12.92
CA VAL A 26 -24.40 46.04 -12.19
C VAL A 26 -24.47 44.91 -11.17
N GLY A 27 -25.59 44.78 -10.44
CA GLY A 27 -25.82 43.67 -9.51
C GLY A 27 -25.88 42.31 -10.21
N ALA A 28 -26.60 42.20 -11.33
CA ALA A 28 -26.67 40.98 -12.13
C ALA A 28 -25.31 40.61 -12.73
N PHE A 29 -24.53 41.61 -13.16
CA PHE A 29 -23.20 41.40 -13.74
C PHE A 29 -22.14 40.98 -12.71
N ALA A 30 -22.18 41.52 -11.48
CA ALA A 30 -21.31 41.09 -10.40
C ALA A 30 -21.60 39.64 -9.97
N VAL A 31 -22.88 39.26 -9.89
CA VAL A 31 -23.28 37.87 -9.61
C VAL A 31 -22.87 36.93 -10.75
N PHE A 32 -23.00 37.36 -12.01
CA PHE A 32 -22.59 36.58 -13.16
C PHE A 32 -21.07 36.35 -13.20
N ARG A 33 -20.26 37.37 -12.89
CA ARG A 33 -18.79 37.22 -12.77
C ARG A 33 -18.39 36.32 -11.61
N GLY A 34 -18.96 36.52 -10.43
CA GLY A 34 -18.71 35.64 -9.29
C GLY A 34 -19.11 34.18 -9.57
N ALA A 35 -20.18 33.95 -10.33
CA ALA A 35 -20.57 32.61 -10.76
C ALA A 35 -19.62 32.01 -11.81
N GLN A 36 -19.09 32.82 -12.72
CA GLN A 36 -18.08 32.37 -13.69
C GLN A 36 -16.74 32.02 -13.03
N ASP A 37 -16.29 32.84 -12.09
CA ASP A 37 -15.06 32.59 -11.32
C ASP A 37 -15.23 31.33 -10.45
N ALA A 38 -16.35 31.20 -9.73
CA ALA A 38 -16.65 30.01 -8.94
C ALA A 38 -16.76 28.73 -9.78
N HIS A 39 -17.31 28.82 -11.00
CA HIS A 39 -17.36 27.68 -11.92
C HIS A 39 -15.96 27.30 -12.42
N ARG A 40 -15.14 28.30 -12.78
CA ARG A 40 -13.75 28.08 -13.20
C ARG A 40 -12.92 27.41 -12.10
N ASP A 41 -13.04 27.88 -10.87
CA ASP A 41 -12.35 27.29 -9.71
C ASP A 41 -12.85 25.87 -9.42
N ALA A 42 -14.16 25.63 -9.47
CA ALA A 42 -14.71 24.29 -9.30
C ALA A 42 -14.25 23.31 -10.38
N LEU A 43 -14.12 23.78 -11.63
CA LEU A 43 -13.60 22.96 -12.73
C LEU A 43 -12.11 22.64 -12.52
N ALA A 44 -11.30 23.63 -12.15
CA ALA A 44 -9.88 23.45 -11.86
C ALA A 44 -9.66 22.46 -10.70
N ASN A 45 -10.37 22.65 -9.59
CA ASN A 45 -10.31 21.75 -8.43
C ASN A 45 -10.77 20.32 -8.77
N CYS A 46 -11.79 20.19 -9.63
CA CYS A 46 -12.21 18.89 -10.13
C CYS A 46 -11.09 18.22 -10.94
N GLN A 47 -10.47 18.93 -11.88
CA GLN A 47 -9.38 18.39 -12.71
C GLN A 47 -8.17 17.96 -11.87
N GLU A 48 -7.80 18.73 -10.85
CA GLU A 48 -6.75 18.36 -9.90
C GLU A 48 -7.10 17.09 -9.11
N ALA A 49 -8.34 16.99 -8.63
CA ALA A 49 -8.83 15.80 -7.94
C ALA A 49 -8.87 14.58 -8.87
N GLU A 50 -9.19 14.76 -10.15
CA GLU A 50 -9.15 13.70 -11.16
C GLU A 50 -7.72 13.17 -11.36
N GLN A 51 -6.75 14.07 -11.53
CA GLN A 51 -5.34 13.71 -11.67
C GLN A 51 -4.82 12.99 -10.42
N THR A 52 -5.12 13.52 -9.24
CA THR A 52 -4.73 12.90 -7.97
C THR A 52 -5.35 11.52 -7.81
N MET A 53 -6.65 11.38 -8.09
CA MET A 53 -7.32 10.08 -8.04
C MET A 53 -6.67 9.07 -8.99
N LYS A 54 -6.38 9.48 -10.23
CA LYS A 54 -5.70 8.64 -11.23
C LYS A 54 -4.31 8.23 -10.77
N SER A 55 -3.52 9.15 -10.22
CA SER A 55 -2.17 8.82 -9.72
C SER A 55 -2.20 7.86 -8.54
N GLU A 56 -3.13 8.01 -7.60
CA GLU A 56 -3.25 7.10 -6.45
C GLU A 56 -3.73 5.70 -6.87
N ILE A 57 -4.68 5.62 -7.81
CA ILE A 57 -5.12 4.35 -8.39
C ILE A 57 -3.97 3.66 -9.12
N LEU A 58 -3.23 4.40 -9.96
CA LEU A 58 -2.07 3.85 -10.67
C LEU A 58 -0.99 3.38 -9.70
N GLY A 59 -0.69 4.16 -8.66
CA GLY A 59 0.28 3.80 -7.63
C GLY A 59 -0.11 2.51 -6.91
N ARG A 60 -1.38 2.38 -6.52
CA ARG A 60 -1.93 1.14 -5.94
C ARG A 60 -1.83 -0.04 -6.92
N ASP A 61 -2.22 0.15 -8.18
CA ASP A 61 -2.24 -0.94 -9.17
C ASP A 61 -0.82 -1.40 -9.53
N ASN A 62 0.16 -0.50 -9.50
CA ASN A 62 1.57 -0.84 -9.72
C ASN A 62 2.11 -1.75 -8.61
N LEU A 63 1.65 -1.62 -7.36
CA LEU A 63 2.08 -2.53 -6.28
C LEU A 63 1.79 -4.01 -6.59
N VAL A 64 0.74 -4.29 -7.36
CA VAL A 64 0.41 -5.67 -7.78
C VAL A 64 1.16 -6.03 -9.05
N LYS A 65 1.24 -5.11 -10.01
CA LYS A 65 1.91 -5.36 -11.30
C LYS A 65 3.42 -5.57 -11.16
N ASP A 66 4.05 -4.88 -10.22
CA ASP A 66 5.49 -4.96 -9.96
C ASP A 66 5.87 -6.26 -9.23
N HIS A 67 4.86 -7.00 -8.73
CA HIS A 67 5.04 -8.22 -7.95
C HIS A 67 4.14 -9.38 -8.44
N PRO A 68 4.33 -9.86 -9.68
CA PRO A 68 3.53 -10.96 -10.25
C PRO A 68 3.65 -12.26 -9.44
N GLU A 69 4.78 -12.48 -8.75
CA GLU A 69 5.02 -13.64 -7.89
C GLU A 69 4.00 -13.78 -6.75
N LEU A 70 3.29 -12.72 -6.39
CA LEU A 70 2.31 -12.74 -5.31
C LEU A 70 1.01 -13.45 -5.70
N GLU A 71 0.75 -13.63 -6.99
CA GLU A 71 -0.44 -14.36 -7.47
C GLU A 71 -0.33 -15.85 -7.19
N ASP A 72 0.89 -16.41 -7.23
CA ASP A 72 1.16 -17.84 -7.07
C ASP A 72 1.69 -18.21 -5.66
N LEU A 73 1.62 -17.28 -4.70
CA LEU A 73 2.06 -17.51 -3.32
C LEU A 73 1.34 -18.70 -2.67
N SER A 74 2.12 -19.64 -2.15
CA SER A 74 1.63 -20.79 -1.41
C SER A 74 1.73 -20.57 0.10
N THR A 75 0.73 -21.04 0.84
CA THR A 75 0.74 -21.05 2.31
C THR A 75 1.86 -21.91 2.91
N SER A 76 2.42 -22.84 2.13
CA SER A 76 3.54 -23.70 2.56
C SER A 76 4.88 -22.95 2.68
N GLN A 77 4.98 -21.77 2.07
CA GLN A 77 6.21 -20.97 2.03
C GLN A 77 6.34 -20.02 3.23
N VAL A 78 5.32 -19.97 4.09
CA VAL A 78 5.23 -19.05 5.23
C VAL A 78 4.96 -19.81 6.52
N GLN A 79 5.27 -19.19 7.66
CA GLN A 79 4.97 -19.75 8.97
C GLN A 79 3.50 -19.54 9.33
N ASP A 80 2.95 -18.39 8.93
CA ASP A 80 1.56 -17.99 9.16
C ASP A 80 0.80 -17.93 7.82
N PRO A 81 -0.03 -18.95 7.52
CA PRO A 81 -0.86 -18.99 6.31
C PRO A 81 -1.82 -17.82 6.14
N ALA A 82 -2.19 -17.12 7.23
CA ALA A 82 -3.07 -15.96 7.16
C ALA A 82 -2.42 -14.81 6.38
N THR A 83 -1.10 -14.64 6.47
CA THR A 83 -0.37 -13.58 5.76
C THR A 83 -0.53 -13.67 4.23
N VAL A 84 -0.52 -14.88 3.68
CA VAL A 84 -0.78 -15.13 2.25
C VAL A 84 -2.24 -14.83 1.90
N THR A 85 -3.17 -15.29 2.74
CA THR A 85 -4.62 -15.11 2.49
C THR A 85 -5.01 -13.64 2.53
N ASP A 86 -4.49 -12.87 3.48
CA ASP A 86 -4.74 -11.43 3.64
C ASP A 86 -4.22 -10.64 2.45
N LEU A 87 -2.98 -10.95 2.01
CA LEU A 87 -2.37 -10.29 0.86
C LEU A 87 -3.13 -10.61 -0.43
N GLN A 88 -3.49 -11.87 -0.68
CA GLN A 88 -4.30 -12.27 -1.83
C GLN A 88 -5.70 -11.62 -1.82
N SER A 89 -6.29 -11.45 -0.64
CA SER A 89 -7.57 -10.74 -0.47
C SER A 89 -7.46 -9.28 -0.87
N LEU A 90 -6.36 -8.59 -0.50
CA LEU A 90 -6.08 -7.21 -0.93
C LEU A 90 -5.88 -7.11 -2.45
N ILE A 91 -5.08 -8.00 -3.04
CA ILE A 91 -4.85 -8.04 -4.49
C ILE A 91 -6.17 -8.20 -5.25
N LYS A 92 -7.05 -9.10 -4.80
CA LYS A 92 -8.37 -9.31 -5.40
C LYS A 92 -9.26 -8.06 -5.33
N ARG A 93 -9.20 -7.30 -4.22
CA ARG A 93 -9.93 -6.03 -4.08
C ARG A 93 -9.43 -4.97 -5.06
N PHE A 94 -8.13 -4.94 -5.39
CA PHE A 94 -7.58 -3.93 -6.32
C PHE A 94 -8.02 -4.17 -7.76
N LYS A 95 -8.23 -5.44 -8.14
CA LYS A 95 -8.72 -5.81 -9.49
C LYS A 95 -10.16 -5.37 -9.76
N GLN A 96 -10.90 -4.87 -8.76
CA GLN A 96 -12.25 -4.36 -8.99
C GLN A 96 -12.17 -3.03 -9.77
N PRO A 97 -12.91 -2.90 -10.89
CA PRO A 97 -12.86 -1.69 -11.71
C PRO A 97 -13.25 -0.47 -10.88
N SER A 98 -12.40 0.54 -10.91
CA SER A 98 -12.70 1.84 -10.32
C SER A 98 -13.72 2.54 -11.22
N ASN A 99 -14.78 3.10 -10.65
CA ASN A 99 -15.74 3.88 -11.44
C ASN A 99 -14.98 5.03 -12.12
N ASP A 100 -15.08 5.13 -13.45
CA ASP A 100 -14.43 6.19 -14.21
C ASP A 100 -15.13 7.52 -13.88
N LEU A 101 -14.46 8.33 -13.06
CA LEU A 101 -14.91 9.68 -12.70
C LEU A 101 -14.10 10.66 -13.54
N SER A 102 -14.80 11.57 -14.21
CA SER A 102 -14.20 12.63 -15.03
C SER A 102 -14.90 13.97 -14.82
N CYS A 103 -14.15 15.04 -15.03
CA CYS A 103 -14.66 16.40 -14.91
C CYS A 103 -15.16 16.90 -16.26
N ALA A 104 -16.48 17.03 -16.40
CA ALA A 104 -17.09 17.63 -17.59
C ALA A 104 -17.13 19.16 -17.46
N SER A 105 -16.54 19.88 -18.43
CA SER A 105 -16.53 21.35 -18.45
C SER A 105 -17.93 21.98 -18.57
N THR A 106 -18.90 21.22 -19.05
CA THR A 106 -20.31 21.64 -19.15
C THR A 106 -21.13 21.35 -17.89
N ALA A 107 -20.53 20.72 -16.87
CA ALA A 107 -21.23 20.39 -15.63
C ALA A 107 -21.49 21.65 -14.78
N THR A 108 -22.52 21.61 -13.94
CA THR A 108 -22.77 22.71 -13.00
C THR A 108 -21.69 22.76 -11.91
N THR A 109 -21.45 23.93 -11.32
CA THR A 109 -20.52 24.09 -10.18
C THR A 109 -20.82 23.10 -9.04
N ALA A 110 -22.10 22.84 -8.74
CA ALA A 110 -22.51 21.86 -7.74
C ALA A 110 -22.13 20.42 -8.15
N SER A 111 -22.32 20.06 -9.43
CA SER A 111 -21.93 18.75 -9.96
C SER A 111 -20.42 18.56 -9.96
N LEU A 112 -19.65 19.61 -10.31
CA LEU A 112 -18.19 19.60 -10.24
C LEU A 112 -17.73 19.36 -8.81
N ASN A 113 -18.22 20.12 -7.84
CA ASN A 113 -17.89 19.94 -6.42
C ASN A 113 -18.24 18.55 -5.89
N SER A 114 -19.40 18.00 -6.27
CA SER A 114 -19.79 16.64 -5.89
C SER A 114 -18.85 15.60 -6.50
N THR A 115 -18.45 15.77 -7.76
CA THR A 115 -17.47 14.89 -8.43
C THR A 115 -16.10 14.99 -7.76
N THR A 116 -15.62 16.18 -7.45
CA THR A 116 -14.38 16.42 -6.69
C THR A 116 -14.38 15.68 -5.36
N GLN A 117 -15.48 15.74 -4.58
CA GLN A 117 -15.59 15.01 -3.32
C GLN A 117 -15.50 13.50 -3.50
N ARG A 118 -16.16 12.95 -4.54
CA ARG A 118 -16.09 11.52 -4.86
C ARG A 118 -14.67 11.12 -5.27
N MET A 119 -14.02 11.90 -6.14
CA MET A 119 -12.64 11.68 -6.56
C MET A 119 -11.67 11.69 -5.36
N ASN A 120 -11.80 12.67 -4.46
CA ASN A 120 -10.99 12.73 -3.23
C ASN A 120 -11.22 11.53 -2.31
N SER A 121 -12.47 11.07 -2.18
CA SER A 121 -12.79 9.86 -1.42
C SER A 121 -12.14 8.63 -2.05
N THR A 122 -12.23 8.47 -3.37
CA THR A 122 -11.59 7.37 -4.12
C THR A 122 -10.06 7.43 -4.00
N ALA A 123 -9.45 8.60 -4.13
CA ALA A 123 -8.01 8.78 -3.95
C ALA A 123 -7.56 8.37 -2.54
N LYS A 124 -8.31 8.78 -1.50
CA LYS A 124 -8.03 8.36 -0.11
C LYS A 124 -8.16 6.86 0.08
N GLN A 125 -9.17 6.23 -0.51
CA GLN A 125 -9.34 4.77 -0.46
C GLN A 125 -8.19 4.04 -1.16
N ALA A 126 -7.74 4.53 -2.33
CA ALA A 126 -6.60 3.96 -3.05
C ALA A 126 -5.29 4.07 -2.24
N ARG A 127 -5.05 5.21 -1.57
CA ARG A 127 -3.93 5.38 -0.64
C ARG A 127 -3.97 4.39 0.52
N GLN A 128 -5.12 4.28 1.19
CA GLN A 128 -5.28 3.34 2.31
C GLN A 128 -5.04 1.90 1.86
N GLN A 129 -5.59 1.53 0.70
CA GLN A 129 -5.37 0.22 0.10
C GLN A 129 -3.89 -0.06 -0.15
N ALA A 130 -3.14 0.92 -0.67
CA ALA A 130 -1.69 0.81 -0.88
C ALA A 130 -0.91 0.63 0.45
N GLU A 131 -1.29 1.33 1.51
CA GLU A 131 -0.70 1.18 2.85
C GLU A 131 -1.00 -0.20 3.47
N ASP A 132 -2.25 -0.66 3.35
CA ASP A 132 -2.67 -1.98 3.82
C ASP A 132 -1.88 -3.08 3.08
N PHE A 133 -1.65 -2.93 1.78
CA PHE A 133 -0.81 -3.83 0.99
C PHE A 133 0.64 -3.85 1.48
N ARG A 134 1.27 -2.69 1.66
CA ARG A 134 2.66 -2.62 2.17
C ARG A 134 2.80 -3.31 3.52
N THR A 135 1.85 -3.06 4.42
CA THR A 135 1.83 -3.68 5.75
C THR A 135 1.65 -5.20 5.65
N ALA A 136 0.73 -5.68 4.81
CA ALA A 136 0.52 -7.11 4.60
C ALA A 136 1.75 -7.78 3.97
N TYR A 137 2.41 -7.10 3.03
CA TYR A 137 3.62 -7.58 2.39
C TYR A 137 4.80 -7.67 3.38
N GLU A 138 4.98 -6.69 4.27
CA GLU A 138 5.97 -6.76 5.35
C GLU A 138 5.72 -7.94 6.30
N ARG A 139 4.46 -8.20 6.67
CA ARG A 139 4.09 -9.38 7.48
C ARG A 139 4.38 -10.68 6.75
N LEU A 140 4.11 -10.75 5.44
CA LEU A 140 4.45 -11.90 4.62
C LEU A 140 5.97 -12.16 4.66
N LEU A 141 6.80 -11.13 4.42
CA LEU A 141 8.25 -11.25 4.47
C LEU A 141 8.75 -11.72 5.85
N SER A 142 8.19 -11.16 6.92
CA SER A 142 8.49 -11.60 8.28
C SER A 142 8.12 -13.07 8.50
N SER A 143 6.98 -13.51 7.97
CA SER A 143 6.51 -14.89 8.10
C SER A 143 7.34 -15.89 7.28
N GLN A 144 7.82 -15.48 6.10
CA GLN A 144 8.77 -16.27 5.31
C GLN A 144 10.11 -16.40 6.04
N SER A 145 10.62 -15.32 6.62
CA SER A 145 11.86 -15.34 7.40
C SER A 145 11.74 -16.27 8.61
N ALA A 146 10.61 -16.20 9.33
CA ALA A 146 10.37 -17.08 10.47
C ALA A 146 10.26 -18.54 10.05
N LYS A 147 9.60 -18.84 8.92
CA LYS A 147 9.55 -20.21 8.37
C LYS A 147 10.94 -20.73 7.99
N SER A 148 11.77 -19.89 7.38
CA SER A 148 13.14 -20.24 7.04
C SER A 148 13.97 -20.55 8.28
N TYR A 149 13.79 -19.77 9.35
CA TYR A 149 14.47 -20.00 10.62
C TYR A 149 14.03 -21.31 11.29
N ASP A 150 12.72 -21.59 11.35
CA ASP A 150 12.20 -22.86 11.87
C ASP A 150 12.73 -24.06 11.08
N ASN A 151 12.67 -23.99 9.75
CA ASN A 151 13.20 -25.06 8.90
C ASN A 151 14.70 -25.29 9.14
N ALA A 152 15.47 -24.20 9.35
CA ALA A 152 16.89 -24.31 9.70
C ALA A 152 17.09 -24.95 11.07
N LYS A 153 16.27 -24.59 12.06
CA LYS A 153 16.32 -25.16 13.41
C LYS A 153 15.95 -26.65 13.42
N ASP A 154 14.98 -27.06 12.61
CA ASP A 154 14.64 -28.47 12.39
C ASP A 154 15.81 -29.23 11.75
N ALA A 155 16.46 -28.63 10.75
CA ALA A 155 17.65 -29.21 10.12
C ALA A 155 18.82 -29.34 11.11
N LEU A 156 19.03 -28.37 11.99
CA LEU A 156 20.04 -28.45 13.04
C LEU A 156 19.72 -29.56 14.05
N THR A 157 18.46 -29.69 14.45
CA THR A 157 18.02 -30.76 15.34
C THR A 157 18.27 -32.13 14.72
N ALA A 158 17.97 -32.29 13.42
CA ALA A 158 18.27 -33.51 12.69
C ALA A 158 19.79 -33.79 12.60
N ALA A 159 20.60 -32.75 12.33
CA ALA A 159 22.06 -32.88 12.30
C ALA A 159 22.63 -33.27 13.67
N LYS A 160 22.15 -32.67 14.76
CA LYS A 160 22.53 -33.03 16.13
C LYS A 160 22.18 -34.48 16.44
N SER A 161 20.95 -34.90 16.13
CA SER A 161 20.52 -36.28 16.35
C SER A 161 21.35 -37.29 15.55
N HIS A 162 21.69 -36.98 14.29
CA HIS A 162 22.58 -37.82 13.49
C HIS A 162 23.99 -37.87 14.08
N GLY A 163 24.54 -36.73 14.53
CA GLY A 163 25.84 -36.68 15.20
C GLY A 163 25.89 -37.47 16.50
N GLU A 164 24.84 -37.41 17.33
CA GLU A 164 24.72 -38.22 18.55
C GLU A 164 24.67 -39.73 18.22
N GLN A 165 23.92 -40.13 17.19
CA GLN A 165 23.87 -41.52 16.74
C GLN A 165 25.26 -42.02 16.27
N VAL A 166 25.98 -41.20 15.49
CA VAL A 166 27.34 -41.51 15.05
C VAL A 166 28.29 -41.61 16.25
N TYR A 167 28.21 -40.67 17.18
CA TYR A 167 29.01 -40.72 18.40
C TYR A 167 28.78 -42.03 19.16
N ASP A 168 27.53 -42.39 19.44
CA ASP A 168 27.20 -43.60 20.18
C ASP A 168 27.60 -44.89 19.45
N GLN A 169 27.45 -44.93 18.12
CA GLN A 169 27.83 -46.07 17.29
C GLN A 169 29.36 -46.30 17.29
N TYR A 170 30.14 -45.22 17.25
CA TYR A 170 31.59 -45.30 17.07
C TYR A 170 32.41 -45.08 18.34
N ARG A 171 31.77 -44.78 19.49
CA ARG A 171 32.43 -44.42 20.75
C ARG A 171 33.55 -45.37 21.22
N ASP A 172 33.43 -46.66 20.92
CA ASP A 172 34.35 -47.71 21.39
C ASP A 172 35.40 -48.11 20.32
N SER A 173 35.32 -47.51 19.12
CA SER A 173 36.13 -47.90 17.95
C SER A 173 36.85 -46.75 17.26
N ALA A 174 36.30 -45.53 17.31
CA ALA A 174 36.92 -44.35 16.72
C ALA A 174 37.99 -43.73 17.64
N PRO A 175 38.99 -43.02 17.07
CA PRO A 175 39.96 -42.24 17.84
C PRO A 175 39.28 -41.20 18.74
N ALA A 176 39.77 -41.08 19.98
CA ALA A 176 39.23 -40.13 20.97
C ALA A 176 39.27 -38.68 20.49
N GLU A 177 40.25 -38.31 19.66
CA GLU A 177 40.36 -36.97 19.05
C GLU A 177 39.15 -36.63 18.18
N TYR A 178 38.68 -37.55 17.33
CA TYR A 178 37.53 -37.31 16.45
C TYR A 178 36.21 -37.33 17.21
N LEU A 179 36.09 -38.19 18.23
CA LEU A 179 34.93 -38.22 19.12
C LEU A 179 34.80 -36.92 19.93
N GLU A 180 35.91 -36.36 20.43
CA GLU A 180 35.92 -35.09 21.16
C GLU A 180 35.59 -33.91 20.24
N ALA A 181 36.09 -33.92 19.00
CA ALA A 181 35.74 -32.92 18.00
C ALA A 181 34.23 -32.95 17.66
N LEU A 182 33.65 -34.15 17.50
CA LEU A 182 32.22 -34.32 17.29
C LEU A 182 31.40 -33.86 18.50
N ARG A 183 31.82 -34.21 19.72
CA ARG A 183 31.19 -33.76 20.96
C ARG A 183 31.20 -32.24 21.07
N THR A 184 32.34 -31.62 20.81
CA THR A 184 32.50 -30.16 20.81
C THR A 184 31.60 -29.50 19.78
N ALA A 185 31.51 -30.05 18.56
CA ALA A 185 30.64 -29.52 17.51
C ALA A 185 29.14 -29.62 17.89
N LEU A 186 28.73 -30.68 18.57
CA LEU A 186 27.36 -30.85 19.07
C LEU A 186 27.02 -29.86 20.20
N ASP A 187 27.94 -29.69 21.16
CA ASP A 187 27.75 -28.85 22.34
C ASP A 187 27.85 -27.34 22.03
N SER A 188 28.69 -26.97 21.07
CA SER A 188 28.89 -25.56 20.66
C SER A 188 27.92 -25.08 19.58
N ALA A 189 27.04 -25.95 19.09
CA ALA A 189 26.08 -25.60 18.05
C ALA A 189 25.07 -24.55 18.53
N ASP A 190 25.09 -23.42 17.82
CA ASP A 190 24.38 -22.18 18.09
C ASP A 190 23.14 -22.08 17.18
N ASP A 191 21.98 -21.82 17.78
CA ASP A 191 20.70 -21.68 17.10
C ASP A 191 20.14 -20.25 17.13
N SER A 192 20.98 -19.25 17.44
CA SER A 192 20.58 -17.84 17.57
C SER A 192 19.98 -17.23 16.30
N ASP A 193 20.51 -17.57 15.13
CA ASP A 193 19.96 -17.16 13.82
C ASP A 193 20.28 -18.19 12.72
N ALA A 194 19.73 -17.97 11.51
CA ALA A 194 19.90 -18.89 10.40
C ALA A 194 21.36 -19.06 9.92
N ALA A 195 22.21 -18.04 10.05
CA ALA A 195 23.62 -18.10 9.66
C ALA A 195 24.43 -18.92 10.67
N HIS A 196 24.19 -18.70 11.96
CA HIS A 196 24.77 -19.49 13.05
C HIS A 196 24.32 -20.96 13.00
N ILE A 197 23.05 -21.21 12.66
CA ILE A 197 22.54 -22.56 12.41
C ILE A 197 23.30 -23.24 11.26
N ALA A 198 23.47 -22.56 10.12
CA ALA A 198 24.17 -23.13 8.97
C ALA A 198 25.64 -23.48 9.30
N ASN A 199 26.33 -22.62 10.05
CA ASN A 199 27.69 -22.88 10.51
C ASN A 199 27.75 -24.10 11.46
N SER A 200 26.79 -24.21 12.37
CA SER A 200 26.68 -25.34 13.30
C SER A 200 26.42 -26.66 12.56
N ILE A 201 25.52 -26.68 11.57
CA ILE A 201 25.26 -27.85 10.73
C ILE A 201 26.54 -28.28 9.98
N ASN A 202 27.27 -27.33 9.40
CA ASN A 202 28.52 -27.61 8.68
C ASN A 202 29.61 -28.17 9.60
N ALA A 203 29.75 -27.62 10.81
CA ALA A 203 30.70 -28.10 11.81
C ALA A 203 30.37 -29.54 12.24
N ILE A 204 29.09 -29.82 12.55
CA ILE A 204 28.62 -31.17 12.90
C ILE A 204 28.86 -32.14 11.73
N SER A 205 28.50 -31.76 10.49
CA SER A 205 28.70 -32.62 9.32
C SER A 205 30.18 -32.92 9.07
N THR A 206 31.08 -31.96 9.31
CA THR A 206 32.52 -32.16 9.16
C THR A 206 33.04 -33.15 10.21
N ALA A 207 32.64 -32.96 11.47
CA ALA A 207 33.07 -33.86 12.55
C ALA A 207 32.52 -35.28 12.40
N ILE A 208 31.28 -35.45 11.92
CA ILE A 208 30.72 -36.76 11.56
C ILE A 208 31.60 -37.44 10.50
N ASN A 209 32.00 -36.72 9.44
CA ASN A 209 32.82 -37.30 8.38
C ASN A 209 34.20 -37.76 8.89
N ASP A 210 34.80 -37.01 9.81
CA ASP A 210 36.08 -37.41 10.41
C ASP A 210 35.94 -38.66 11.31
N VAL A 211 34.81 -38.83 12.02
CA VAL A 211 34.55 -40.06 12.80
C VAL A 211 34.27 -41.28 11.92
N VAL A 212 33.54 -41.10 10.82
CA VAL A 212 33.07 -42.23 9.98
C VAL A 212 34.12 -42.71 8.98
N TYR A 213 34.94 -41.81 8.44
CA TYR A 213 35.78 -42.09 7.27
C TYR A 213 37.29 -41.94 7.48
N ARG A 214 37.76 -41.64 8.70
CA ARG A 214 39.20 -41.52 9.01
C ARG A 214 39.59 -42.39 10.20
#